data_AF-A0A3B8S9M2-F1
#
_entry.id   AF-A0A3B8S9M2-F1
#
_cell.length_a   1.000
_cell.length_b   1.000
_cell.length_c   1.000
_cell.angle_alpha   90.00
_cell.angle_beta   90.00
_cell.angle_gamma   90.00
#
_symmetry.space_group_name_H-M   'P 1'
#
loop_
_entity.id
_entity.type
_entity.pdbx_description
1 polymer ?
#
loop_
_entity_poly.entity_id
_entity_poly.type
_entity_poly.pdbx_seq_one_letter_code
_entity_poly.pdbx_strand_id
1 'polypeptide(L)'
;PDDSPKPEGHVLESLSVDDESLLVNVSSQHSDSVIPLTSDELAVDADADTETNAALAVPAEGAVELEAAVYIAYERFDEAEDLLEQALEIEPDNEALQMQLLEVYAAKGKTRHFDLLSKQIGSYDNDKITIKINYLKSKL
;
A
#
# COMPACT_ATOMS: atom_id res chain seq x y z
N PRO A 1 70.16 -0.76 24.23
CA PRO A 1 70.35 0.09 23.03
C PRO A 1 69.20 -0.21 22.05
N ASP A 2 68.16 0.59 21.97
CA ASP A 2 68.19 1.98 21.47
C ASP A 2 66.88 2.63 21.98
N ASP A 3 66.97 3.46 23.02
CA ASP A 3 66.84 4.92 22.99
C ASP A 3 65.57 5.48 22.32
N SER A 4 64.92 6.37 23.06
CA SER A 4 63.53 6.81 22.88
C SER A 4 63.42 8.00 21.89
N PRO A 5 62.42 8.90 22.00
CA PRO A 5 61.28 8.99 21.07
C PRO A 5 61.19 10.36 20.35
N LYS A 6 60.31 10.52 19.34
CA LYS A 6 59.30 11.60 19.32
C LYS A 6 58.35 11.60 18.09
N PRO A 7 57.18 12.24 18.22
CA PRO A 7 56.02 12.15 17.34
C PRO A 7 55.78 13.42 16.50
N GLU A 8 55.26 13.28 15.29
CA GLU A 8 54.68 14.35 14.47
C GLU A 8 53.65 13.71 13.53
N GLY A 9 52.37 14.08 13.41
CA GLY A 9 51.54 15.01 14.15
C GLY A 9 50.08 14.56 13.98
N HIS A 10 49.35 14.51 15.08
CA HIS A 10 47.89 14.48 15.08
C HIS A 10 47.40 15.91 14.85
N VAL A 11 46.64 16.12 13.79
CA VAL A 11 45.59 17.15 13.77
C VAL A 11 44.28 16.43 13.48
N LEU A 12 43.66 15.94 14.56
CA LEU A 12 42.24 15.65 14.57
C LEU A 12 41.57 17.00 14.80
N GLU A 13 41.12 17.64 13.71
CA GLU A 13 40.25 18.79 13.80
C GLU A 13 38.97 18.33 14.53
N SER A 14 38.76 18.97 15.65
CA SER A 14 37.79 18.61 16.67
C SER A 14 36.42 19.16 16.29
N LEU A 15 35.39 18.34 16.56
CA LEU A 15 34.13 18.74 17.18
C LEU A 15 33.36 19.91 16.54
N SER A 16 32.25 19.57 15.88
CA SER A 16 31.00 20.26 16.21
C SER A 16 29.87 19.23 16.18
N VAL A 17 29.59 18.73 17.38
CA VAL A 17 28.27 18.20 17.75
C VAL A 17 27.42 19.40 18.19
N ASP A 18 26.15 19.13 18.45
CA ASP A 18 25.14 19.96 19.13
C ASP A 18 24.21 20.70 18.15
N ASP A 19 23.03 20.12 17.86
CA ASP A 19 21.83 20.15 18.73
C ASP A 19 21.10 21.49 18.56
N GLU A 20 20.32 21.61 17.49
CA GLU A 20 19.23 22.57 17.46
C GLU A 20 17.99 21.91 18.06
N SER A 21 18.02 21.87 19.39
CA SER A 21 16.88 21.59 20.23
C SER A 21 15.77 22.62 19.99
N LEU A 22 14.58 22.04 19.75
CA LEU A 22 13.28 22.52 20.19
C LEU A 22 13.30 23.74 21.11
N LEU A 23 12.88 24.90 20.57
CA LEU A 23 12.26 25.94 21.38
C LEU A 23 10.80 26.10 21.00
N VAL A 24 9.97 25.39 21.77
CA VAL A 24 8.56 25.69 21.96
C VAL A 24 8.48 27.02 22.71
N ASN A 25 8.09 28.09 22.03
CA ASN A 25 7.65 29.31 22.70
C ASN A 25 6.13 29.43 22.60
N VAL A 26 5.46 29.01 23.68
CA VAL A 26 4.09 29.39 24.02
C VAL A 26 4.14 30.57 25.01
N SER A 27 3.61 31.71 24.59
CA SER A 27 3.03 32.76 25.45
C SER A 27 2.24 33.68 24.52
N SER A 28 0.92 33.54 24.47
CA SER A 28 -0.05 34.19 25.37
C SER A 28 -0.32 35.65 25.01
N GLN A 29 -1.38 35.81 24.22
CA GLN A 29 -2.45 36.82 24.28
C GLN A 29 -2.07 38.29 24.53
N HIS A 30 -2.44 39.18 23.60
CA HIS A 30 -3.37 40.29 23.83
C HIS A 30 -3.70 40.99 22.49
N SER A 31 -4.98 40.94 22.13
CA SER A 31 -5.80 42.01 21.51
C SER A 31 -5.11 43.07 20.64
N ASP A 32 -5.41 43.14 19.33
CA ASP A 32 -6.26 44.22 18.78
C ASP A 32 -6.64 43.96 17.31
N SER A 33 -7.87 44.36 16.97
CA SER A 33 -8.42 44.79 15.67
C SER A 33 -7.40 44.95 14.52
N VAL A 34 -7.67 44.55 13.27
CA VAL A 34 -8.79 45.01 12.45
C VAL A 34 -8.99 44.01 11.28
N ILE A 35 -10.23 43.61 11.05
CA ILE A 35 -10.68 42.92 9.84
C ILE A 35 -10.93 43.99 8.77
N PRO A 36 -10.27 44.01 7.59
CA PRO A 36 -10.85 44.67 6.43
C PRO A 36 -11.89 43.73 5.82
N LEU A 37 -13.14 44.05 6.13
CA LEU A 37 -14.33 43.57 5.42
C LEU A 37 -14.21 43.95 3.94
N THR A 38 -14.13 42.95 3.07
CA THR A 38 -14.77 43.05 1.76
C THR A 38 -15.85 41.99 1.71
N SER A 39 -17.01 42.42 2.19
CA SER A 39 -18.31 41.81 1.96
C SER A 39 -18.57 41.72 0.45
N ASP A 40 -18.78 40.50 -0.04
CA ASP A 40 -19.75 40.12 -1.08
C ASP A 40 -19.63 38.58 -1.22
N GLU A 41 -20.27 37.80 -0.34
CA GLU A 41 -21.63 37.25 -0.54
C GLU A 41 -21.76 36.37 -1.80
N LEU A 42 -21.32 35.11 -1.70
CA LEU A 42 -22.08 33.97 -2.23
C LEU A 42 -21.84 32.76 -1.34
N ALA A 43 -22.75 32.59 -0.38
CA ALA A 43 -22.90 31.37 0.40
C ALA A 43 -23.30 30.21 -0.53
N VAL A 44 -22.46 29.17 -0.58
CA VAL A 44 -22.89 27.82 -0.91
C VAL A 44 -22.62 26.97 0.31
N ASP A 45 -23.62 26.90 1.16
CA ASP A 45 -23.78 25.94 2.25
C ASP A 45 -23.99 24.57 1.60
N ALA A 46 -23.01 23.68 1.74
CA ALA A 46 -23.19 22.24 1.56
C ALA A 46 -22.01 21.54 2.22
N ASP A 47 -22.27 21.10 3.46
CA ASP A 47 -21.68 19.90 4.04
C ASP A 47 -21.49 18.84 2.94
N ALA A 48 -20.26 18.71 2.48
CA ALA A 48 -19.84 17.60 1.66
C ALA A 48 -18.76 16.91 2.47
N ASP A 49 -19.20 15.88 3.21
CA ASP A 49 -18.39 14.70 3.46
C ASP A 49 -17.56 14.45 2.20
N THR A 50 -16.28 14.79 2.27
CA THR A 50 -15.30 14.32 1.29
C THR A 50 -15.09 12.83 1.57
N GLU A 51 -16.16 12.03 1.40
CA GLU A 51 -16.03 10.77 0.70
C GLU A 51 -15.42 11.15 -0.64
N THR A 52 -14.09 11.14 -0.67
CA THR A 52 -13.31 10.88 -1.87
C THR A 52 -13.85 9.57 -2.41
N ASN A 53 -14.93 9.69 -3.17
CA ASN A 53 -15.39 8.73 -4.14
C ASN A 53 -14.20 8.62 -5.07
N ALA A 54 -13.31 7.68 -4.73
CA ALA A 54 -12.24 7.21 -5.57
C ALA A 54 -12.96 6.86 -6.86
N ALA A 55 -12.88 7.77 -7.83
CA ALA A 55 -13.46 7.60 -9.13
C ALA A 55 -12.85 6.29 -9.60
N LEU A 56 -13.66 5.23 -9.54
CA LEU A 56 -13.34 3.89 -9.99
C LEU A 56 -13.04 4.08 -11.46
N ALA A 57 -11.77 4.34 -11.76
CA ALA A 57 -11.23 4.24 -13.08
C ALA A 57 -11.46 2.78 -13.41
N VAL A 58 -12.57 2.50 -14.10
CA VAL A 58 -12.90 1.18 -14.61
C VAL A 58 -11.61 0.75 -15.31
N PRO A 59 -10.86 -0.19 -14.72
CA PRO A 59 -9.62 -0.61 -15.32
C PRO A 59 -10.02 -1.14 -16.69
N ALA A 60 -9.30 -0.73 -17.74
CA ALA A 60 -9.55 -1.30 -19.05
C ALA A 60 -9.60 -2.82 -18.92
N GLU A 61 -10.61 -3.47 -19.51
CA GLU A 61 -10.83 -4.91 -19.41
C GLU A 61 -9.49 -5.67 -19.64
N GLY A 62 -9.03 -6.39 -18.63
CA GLY A 62 -7.74 -7.11 -18.63
C GLY A 62 -6.50 -6.33 -18.11
N ALA A 63 -6.57 -5.02 -17.85
CA ALA A 63 -5.46 -4.26 -17.27
C ALA A 63 -5.13 -4.73 -15.84
N VAL A 64 -6.15 -4.99 -15.02
CA VAL A 64 -5.98 -5.54 -13.66
C VAL A 64 -5.31 -6.90 -13.70
N GLU A 65 -5.76 -7.78 -14.60
CA GLU A 65 -5.21 -9.14 -14.71
C GLU A 65 -3.69 -9.10 -14.99
N LEU A 66 -3.27 -8.20 -15.90
CA LEU A 66 -1.86 -8.01 -16.22
C LEU A 66 -1.08 -7.39 -15.06
N GLU A 67 -1.62 -6.40 -14.37
CA GLU A 67 -0.98 -5.78 -13.22
C GLU A 67 -0.82 -6.76 -12.05
N ALA A 68 -1.86 -7.52 -11.74
CA ALA A 68 -1.82 -8.58 -10.75
C ALA A 68 -0.80 -9.67 -11.13
N ALA A 69 -0.73 -10.08 -12.40
CA ALA A 69 0.29 -11.01 -12.88
C ALA A 69 1.71 -10.48 -12.65
N VAL A 70 1.93 -9.19 -12.86
CA VAL A 70 3.21 -8.53 -12.59
C VAL A 70 3.52 -8.59 -11.08
N TYR A 71 2.57 -8.25 -10.21
CA TYR A 71 2.78 -8.35 -8.77
C TYR A 71 3.12 -9.77 -8.32
N ILE A 72 2.39 -10.77 -8.83
CA ILE A 72 2.66 -12.19 -8.55
C ILE A 72 4.07 -12.58 -9.01
N ALA A 73 4.49 -12.18 -10.21
CA ALA A 73 5.81 -12.51 -10.76
C ALA A 73 6.97 -11.92 -9.95
N TYR A 74 6.75 -10.78 -9.30
CA TYR A 74 7.70 -10.15 -8.38
C TYR A 74 7.48 -10.55 -6.92
N GLU A 75 6.66 -11.57 -6.64
CA GLU A 75 6.34 -12.08 -5.30
C GLU A 75 5.74 -11.03 -4.36
N ARG A 76 5.14 -9.97 -4.93
CA ARG A 76 4.44 -8.90 -4.23
C ARG A 76 3.01 -9.33 -3.93
N PHE A 77 2.87 -10.36 -3.10
CA PHE A 77 1.59 -11.03 -2.88
C PHE A 77 0.57 -10.21 -2.07
N ASP A 78 1.01 -9.25 -1.24
CA ASP A 78 0.09 -8.33 -0.55
C ASP A 78 -0.63 -7.41 -1.55
N GLU A 79 0.12 -6.77 -2.43
CA GLU A 79 -0.44 -5.85 -3.43
C GLU A 79 -1.26 -6.57 -4.49
N ALA A 80 -0.84 -7.79 -4.87
CA ALA A 80 -1.64 -8.64 -5.75
C ALA A 80 -2.98 -9.01 -5.13
N GLU A 81 -3.01 -9.36 -3.84
CA GLU A 81 -4.23 -9.71 -3.13
C GLU A 81 -5.20 -8.52 -3.09
N ASP A 82 -4.73 -7.37 -2.60
CA ASP A 82 -5.56 -6.17 -2.46
C ASP A 82 -6.15 -5.72 -3.82
N LEU A 83 -5.35 -5.74 -4.88
CA LEU A 83 -5.79 -5.38 -6.23
C LEU A 83 -6.85 -6.36 -6.75
N LEU A 84 -6.62 -7.66 -6.59
CA LEU A 84 -7.52 -8.69 -7.09
C LEU A 84 -8.83 -8.75 -6.31
N GLU A 85 -8.81 -8.53 -4.98
CA GLU A 85 -10.02 -8.43 -4.17
C GLU A 85 -10.88 -7.24 -4.62
N GLN A 86 -10.29 -6.06 -4.77
CA GLN A 86 -10.99 -4.87 -5.26
C GLN A 86 -11.57 -5.08 -6.66
N ALA A 87 -10.83 -5.75 -7.55
CA ALA A 87 -11.32 -6.01 -8.90
C ALA A 87 -12.46 -7.04 -8.92
N LEU A 88 -12.42 -8.06 -8.06
CA LEU A 88 -13.49 -9.05 -7.92
C LEU A 88 -14.74 -8.49 -7.24
N GLU A 89 -14.66 -7.37 -6.51
CA GLU A 89 -15.86 -6.64 -6.07
C GLU A 89 -16.64 -6.05 -7.26
N ILE A 90 -15.95 -5.69 -8.33
CA ILE A 90 -16.53 -5.12 -9.56
C ILE A 90 -16.94 -6.24 -10.53
N GLU A 91 -16.07 -7.23 -10.72
CA GLU A 91 -16.25 -8.35 -11.66
C GLU A 91 -16.15 -9.70 -10.93
N PRO A 92 -17.16 -10.08 -10.13
CA PRO A 92 -17.09 -11.27 -9.30
C PRO A 92 -17.01 -12.58 -10.09
N ASP A 93 -17.47 -12.58 -11.34
CA ASP A 93 -17.50 -13.75 -12.23
C ASP A 93 -16.24 -13.86 -13.12
N ASN A 94 -15.27 -12.96 -12.97
CA ASN A 94 -14.05 -12.98 -13.77
C ASN A 94 -13.13 -14.13 -13.34
N GLU A 95 -13.23 -15.26 -14.05
CA GLU A 95 -12.46 -16.49 -13.77
C GLU A 95 -10.95 -16.24 -13.72
N ALA A 96 -10.41 -15.34 -14.56
CA ALA A 96 -8.98 -15.07 -14.60
C ALA A 96 -8.50 -14.42 -13.29
N LEU A 97 -9.22 -13.40 -12.82
CA LEU A 97 -8.93 -12.73 -11.55
C LEU A 97 -9.10 -13.68 -10.36
N GLN A 98 -10.16 -14.49 -10.35
CA GLN A 98 -10.36 -15.50 -9.31
C GLN A 98 -9.21 -16.52 -9.27
N MET A 99 -8.73 -16.97 -10.43
CA MET A 99 -7.61 -17.90 -10.52
C MET A 99 -6.30 -17.29 -10.02
N GLN A 100 -6.02 -16.03 -10.38
CA GLN A 100 -4.84 -15.32 -9.88
C GLN A 100 -4.91 -15.12 -8.36
N LEU A 101 -6.09 -14.78 -7.82
CA LEU A 101 -6.26 -14.60 -6.37
C LEU A 101 -6.07 -15.93 -5.63
N LEU A 102 -6.52 -17.03 -6.21
CA LEU A 102 -6.29 -18.37 -5.67
C LEU A 102 -4.79 -18.72 -5.61
N GLU A 103 -4.01 -18.34 -6.63
CA GLU A 103 -2.55 -18.51 -6.64
C GLU A 103 -1.88 -17.69 -5.52
N VAL A 104 -2.32 -16.44 -5.34
CA VAL A 104 -1.86 -15.56 -4.27
C VAL A 104 -2.16 -16.16 -2.90
N TYR A 105 -3.38 -16.64 -2.66
CA TYR A 105 -3.72 -17.30 -1.39
C TYR A 105 -2.88 -18.55 -1.12
N ALA A 106 -2.57 -19.34 -2.15
CA ALA A 106 -1.70 -20.49 -2.01
C ALA A 106 -0.26 -20.06 -1.64
N ALA A 107 0.29 -19.06 -2.33
CA ALA A 107 1.65 -18.54 -2.07
C ALA A 107 1.80 -17.96 -0.66
N LYS A 108 0.76 -17.28 -0.15
CA LYS A 108 0.75 -16.68 1.20
C LYS A 108 0.42 -17.68 2.31
N GLY A 109 0.06 -18.92 1.99
CA GLY A 109 -0.40 -19.90 2.98
C GLY A 109 -1.76 -19.55 3.61
N LYS A 110 -2.59 -18.76 2.93
CA LYS A 110 -3.94 -18.39 3.37
C LYS A 110 -4.94 -19.52 3.09
N THR A 111 -4.73 -20.70 3.70
CA THR A 111 -5.47 -21.94 3.43
C THR A 111 -6.99 -21.78 3.54
N ARG A 112 -7.47 -20.99 4.51
CA ARG A 112 -8.92 -20.75 4.68
C ARG A 112 -9.53 -20.01 3.49
N HIS A 113 -8.88 -18.95 3.03
CA HIS A 113 -9.36 -18.16 1.88
C HIS A 113 -9.25 -18.98 0.60
N PHE A 114 -8.16 -19.74 0.45
CA PHE A 114 -7.98 -20.71 -0.64
C PHE A 114 -9.13 -21.74 -0.69
N ASP A 115 -9.48 -22.36 0.43
CA ASP A 115 -10.53 -23.38 0.48
C ASP A 115 -11.92 -22.82 0.18
N LEU A 116 -12.18 -21.56 0.52
CA LEU A 116 -13.45 -20.89 0.20
C LEU A 116 -13.52 -20.58 -1.30
N LEU A 117 -12.49 -19.92 -1.84
CA LEU A 117 -12.47 -19.53 -3.24
C LEU A 117 -12.42 -20.74 -4.17
N SER A 118 -11.62 -21.77 -3.86
CA SER A 118 -11.56 -23.01 -4.66
C SER A 118 -12.89 -23.76 -4.72
N LYS A 119 -13.70 -23.72 -3.66
CA LYS A 119 -15.06 -24.29 -3.68
C LYS A 119 -16.01 -23.48 -4.54
N GLN A 120 -15.90 -22.15 -4.50
CA GLN A 120 -16.71 -21.26 -5.31
C GLN A 120 -16.42 -21.50 -6.80
N ILE A 121 -15.15 -21.56 -7.20
CA ILE A 121 -14.77 -21.64 -8.61
C ILE A 121 -14.66 -23.09 -9.15
N GLY A 122 -14.45 -24.08 -8.28
CA GLY A 122 -14.39 -25.49 -8.67
C GLY A 122 -15.76 -26.11 -8.98
N SER A 123 -16.85 -25.38 -8.73
CA SER A 123 -18.21 -25.82 -9.05
C SER A 123 -18.59 -25.55 -10.52
N TYR A 124 -17.85 -24.70 -11.22
CA TYR A 124 -18.02 -24.52 -12.65
C TYR A 124 -17.31 -25.71 -13.34
N ASP A 125 -17.99 -26.42 -14.25
CA ASP A 125 -17.48 -27.60 -14.99
C ASP A 125 -16.27 -27.22 -15.89
N ASN A 126 -15.15 -26.87 -15.27
CA ASN A 126 -13.92 -26.42 -15.90
C ASN A 126 -12.76 -27.27 -15.39
N ASP A 127 -12.42 -28.29 -16.19
CA ASP A 127 -11.37 -29.26 -15.87
C ASP A 127 -10.02 -28.58 -15.59
N LYS A 128 -9.70 -27.49 -16.31
CA LYS A 128 -8.44 -26.76 -16.14
C LYS A 128 -8.37 -26.11 -14.76
N ILE A 129 -9.44 -25.48 -14.30
CA ILE A 129 -9.54 -24.88 -12.97
C ILE A 129 -9.37 -25.96 -11.90
N THR A 130 -10.07 -27.09 -12.04
CA THR A 130 -9.99 -28.20 -11.10
C THR A 130 -8.57 -28.78 -11.00
N ILE A 131 -7.89 -28.99 -12.13
CA ILE A 131 -6.50 -29.47 -12.15
C ILE A 131 -5.58 -28.48 -11.43
N LYS A 132 -5.73 -27.17 -11.69
CA LYS A 132 -4.91 -26.14 -11.07
C LYS A 132 -5.17 -26.00 -9.57
N ILE A 133 -6.42 -26.07 -9.11
CA ILE A 133 -6.77 -26.11 -7.68
C ILE A 133 -6.05 -27.27 -7.01
N ASN A 134 -6.15 -28.48 -7.56
CA ASN A 134 -5.50 -29.66 -6.99
C ASN A 134 -3.98 -29.51 -6.95
N TYR A 135 -3.38 -28.92 -7.98
CA TYR A 135 -1.95 -28.62 -8.02
C TYR A 135 -1.55 -27.63 -6.92
N LEU A 136 -2.25 -26.50 -6.79
CA LEU A 136 -1.95 -25.49 -5.76
C LEU A 136 -2.16 -26.05 -4.35
N LYS A 137 -3.23 -26.82 -4.15
CA LYS A 137 -3.54 -27.47 -2.88
C LYS A 137 -2.45 -28.43 -2.42
N SER A 138 -1.75 -29.09 -3.36
CA SER A 138 -0.64 -29.99 -3.03
C SER A 138 0.61 -29.27 -2.51
N LYS A 139 0.70 -27.95 -2.68
CA LYS A 139 1.85 -27.12 -2.30
C LYS A 139 1.65 -26.32 -1.01
N LEU A 140 0.41 -26.22 -0.53
CA LEU A 140 0.03 -25.63 0.75
C LEU A 140 0.47 -26.54 1.91
#